data_AF-A0A7K6YC17-F1
#
_entry.id   AF-A0A7K6YC17-F1
#
_cell.length_a   1.000
_cell.length_b   1.000
_cell.length_c   1.000
_cell.angle_alpha   90.00
_cell.angle_beta   90.00
_cell.angle_gamma   90.00
#
_symmetry.space_group_name_H-M   'P 1'
#
loop_
_entity.id
_entity.type
_entity.pdbx_description
1 polymer ?
#
loop_
_entity_poly.entity_id
_entity_poly.type
_entity_poly.pdbx_seq_one_letter_code
_entity_poly.pdbx_strand_id
1 'polypeptide(L)'
;SGVTVCVLTLAGLQPGSAGDTLLLTRLEKDAAPLSIRVPTARGKVRAGGGRGVSPPQACGAIVMALFLLQVPLRSVLSDFEAILKEQKEANGCTDKQDWWLRRSQLDRRMKSLIETLETQVLGCWRGALLPAPPQPALDEEVALLHPELGRCGWSHP
;
A
#
# COMPACT_ATOMS: atom_id res chain seq x y z
N SER A 1 9.32 -0.95 24.75
CA SER A 1 8.67 -0.76 23.45
C SER A 1 9.40 0.32 22.67
N GLY A 2 10.01 -0.02 21.54
CA GLY A 2 10.66 0.95 20.66
C GLY A 2 9.62 1.73 19.84
N VAL A 3 9.97 2.94 19.42
CA VAL A 3 9.17 3.71 18.46
C VAL A 3 9.58 3.28 17.05
N THR A 4 8.59 2.92 16.23
CA THR A 4 8.76 2.68 14.79
C THR A 4 8.27 3.90 14.02
N VAL A 5 9.08 4.41 13.10
CA VAL A 5 8.71 5.53 12.22
C VAL A 5 8.53 5.01 10.80
N CYS A 6 7.34 5.22 10.23
CA CYS A 6 7.03 4.87 8.85
C CYS A 6 6.90 6.15 8.02
N VAL A 7 7.68 6.24 6.95
CA VAL A 7 7.64 7.33 5.97
C VAL A 7 7.05 6.79 4.67
N LEU A 8 5.95 7.39 4.21
CA LEU A 8 5.28 7.08 2.96
C LEU A 8 5.51 8.21 1.97
N THR A 9 6.14 7.94 0.83
CA THR A 9 6.46 8.94 -0.19
C THR A 9 5.99 8.50 -1.57
N LEU A 10 5.39 9.39 -2.34
CA LEU A 10 5.06 9.12 -3.74
C LEU A 10 6.30 9.34 -4.62
N ALA A 11 6.69 8.32 -5.38
CA ALA A 11 7.84 8.35 -6.28
C ALA A 11 7.45 8.04 -7.73
N GLY A 12 8.10 8.69 -8.68
CA GLY A 12 8.06 8.33 -10.09
C GLY A 12 9.18 7.34 -10.44
N LEU A 13 8.88 6.30 -11.22
CA LEU A 13 9.89 5.34 -11.70
C LEU A 13 10.80 5.92 -12.80
N GLN A 14 10.43 7.06 -13.39
CA GLN A 14 11.18 7.77 -14.41
C GLN A 14 11.08 9.29 -14.16
N PRO A 15 12.14 10.07 -14.46
CA PRO A 15 12.06 11.53 -14.44
C PRO A 15 10.98 11.98 -15.45
N GLY A 16 9.96 12.70 -14.97
CA GLY A 16 8.84 13.17 -15.79
C GLY A 16 7.63 12.21 -15.88
N SER A 17 7.70 11.02 -15.28
CA SER A 17 6.53 10.14 -15.12
C SER A 17 5.70 10.55 -13.91
N ALA A 18 4.38 10.52 -14.05
CA ALA A 18 3.45 10.72 -12.93
C ALA A 18 3.77 9.73 -11.78
N GLY A 19 3.73 10.24 -10.55
CA GLY A 19 4.03 9.48 -9.33
C GLY A 19 3.01 8.38 -9.10
N ASP A 20 3.40 7.15 -9.40
CA ASP A 20 2.54 5.97 -9.45
C ASP A 20 3.18 4.80 -8.66
N THR A 21 4.13 5.12 -7.79
CA THR A 21 4.78 4.16 -6.89
C THR A 21 4.84 4.75 -5.50
N LEU A 22 4.41 3.99 -4.51
CA LEU A 22 4.53 4.32 -3.10
C LEU A 22 5.86 3.77 -2.58
N LEU A 23 6.71 4.63 -2.05
CA LEU A 23 7.91 4.26 -1.31
C LEU A 23 7.56 4.25 0.19
N LEU A 24 7.60 3.08 0.81
CA LEU A 24 7.46 2.91 2.24
C LEU A 24 8.84 2.70 2.85
N THR A 25 9.24 3.58 3.77
CA THR A 25 10.49 3.45 4.52
C THR A 25 10.18 3.31 6.01
N ARG A 26 10.62 2.21 6.61
CA ARG A 26 10.47 1.94 8.05
C ARG A 26 11.81 2.14 8.73
N LEU A 27 11.78 2.92 9.81
CA LEU A 27 12.93 3.24 10.66
C LEU A 27 12.64 2.76 12.07
N GLU A 28 13.56 1.96 12.60
CA GLU A 28 13.51 1.44 13.97
C GLU A 28 14.84 1.74 14.65
N LYS A 29 14.81 1.96 15.97
CA LYS A 29 16.02 2.21 16.76
C LYS A 29 16.94 0.98 16.69
N ASP A 30 18.22 1.21 16.41
CA ASP A 30 19.27 0.18 16.36
C ASP A 30 19.07 -0.89 15.26
N ALA A 31 18.22 -0.64 14.26
CA ALA A 31 17.98 -1.53 13.13
C ALA A 31 18.26 -0.83 11.78
N ALA A 32 18.62 -1.62 10.76
CA ALA A 32 18.79 -1.11 9.40
C ALA A 32 17.44 -0.64 8.83
N PRO A 33 17.41 0.50 8.12
CA PRO A 33 16.18 1.01 7.52
C PRO A 33 15.65 0.04 6.45
N LEU A 34 14.36 -0.26 6.51
CA LEU A 34 13.68 -1.10 5.52
C LEU A 34 12.97 -0.21 4.51
N SER A 35 13.28 -0.36 3.21
CA SER A 35 12.65 0.43 2.14
C SER A 35 11.98 -0.47 1.11
N ILE A 36 10.67 -0.30 0.92
CA ILE A 36 9.84 -1.08 0.01
C ILE A 36 9.23 -0.15 -1.04
N ARG A 37 9.22 -0.60 -2.30
CA ARG A 37 8.52 0.06 -3.40
C ARG A 37 7.26 -0.71 -3.73
N VAL A 38 6.11 -0.07 -3.60
CA VAL A 38 4.80 -0.61 -3.92
C VAL A 38 4.30 0.08 -5.19
N PRO A 39 4.26 -0.60 -6.34
CA PRO A 39 3.64 -0.06 -7.54
C PRO A 39 2.14 0.17 -7.29
N THR A 40 1.65 1.38 -7.57
CA THR A 40 0.24 1.77 -7.36
C THR A 40 -0.51 2.07 -8.65
N ALA A 41 0.13 1.89 -9.82
CA ALA A 41 -0.52 2.00 -11.12
C ALA A 41 -0.49 0.69 -11.91
N ARG A 42 -1.52 0.55 -12.75
CA ARG A 42 -1.66 -0.45 -13.82
C ARG A 42 -0.35 -0.59 -14.59
N GLY A 43 0.37 -1.67 -14.34
CA GLY A 43 1.47 -2.13 -15.18
C GLY A 43 0.94 -2.36 -16.59
N LYS A 44 1.28 -1.47 -17.52
CA LYS A 44 1.14 -1.74 -18.94
C LYS A 44 2.17 -2.82 -19.28
N VAL A 45 1.72 -4.07 -19.37
CA VAL A 45 2.53 -5.16 -19.93
C VAL A 45 2.88 -4.72 -21.35
N ARG A 46 4.12 -4.22 -21.55
CA ARG A 46 4.64 -3.98 -22.90
C ARG A 46 4.78 -5.36 -23.53
N ALA A 47 3.89 -5.67 -24.45
CA ALA A 47 4.08 -6.75 -25.41
C ALA A 47 5.29 -6.42 -26.29
N GLY A 48 6.49 -6.73 -25.77
CA GLY A 48 7.70 -6.85 -26.57
C GLY A 48 7.76 -8.25 -27.13
N GLY A 49 7.62 -8.39 -28.45
CA GLY A 49 7.69 -9.68 -29.12
C GLY A 49 9.04 -10.36 -28.92
N GLY A 50 9.03 -11.59 -28.42
CA GLY A 50 10.24 -12.39 -28.20
C GLY A 50 9.89 -13.80 -27.71
N ARG A 51 9.75 -14.71 -28.67
CA ARG A 51 9.67 -16.18 -28.58
C ARG A 51 9.67 -16.85 -27.19
N GLY A 52 8.53 -17.46 -26.86
CA GLY A 52 8.45 -18.87 -26.48
C GLY A 52 8.83 -19.28 -25.06
N VAL A 53 7.93 -19.08 -24.09
CA VAL A 53 7.76 -19.96 -22.93
C VAL A 53 6.26 -20.02 -22.60
N SER A 54 5.69 -21.21 -22.54
CA SER A 54 4.26 -21.45 -22.20
C SER A 54 3.93 -20.94 -20.79
N PRO A 55 2.79 -20.26 -20.56
CA PRO A 55 2.39 -19.82 -19.24
C PRO A 55 1.66 -20.95 -18.46
N PRO A 56 1.87 -21.09 -17.14
CA PRO A 56 0.98 -21.88 -16.29
C PRO A 56 -0.39 -21.18 -16.22
N GLN A 57 -1.37 -21.75 -16.93
CA GLN A 57 -2.76 -21.30 -16.99
C GLN A 57 -3.50 -21.70 -15.71
N ALA A 58 -3.50 -20.83 -14.69
CA ALA A 58 -4.60 -20.69 -13.71
C ALA A 58 -4.32 -19.58 -12.67
N CYS A 59 -3.06 -19.34 -12.29
CA CYS A 59 -2.74 -18.36 -11.23
C CYS A 59 -2.75 -16.89 -11.71
N GLY A 60 -2.75 -16.63 -13.01
CA GLY A 60 -2.60 -15.29 -13.57
C GLY A 60 -3.88 -14.43 -13.59
N ALA A 61 -5.06 -15.03 -13.69
CA ALA A 61 -6.31 -14.29 -13.87
C ALA A 61 -6.76 -13.56 -12.59
N ILE A 62 -6.58 -14.20 -11.42
CA ILE A 62 -6.94 -13.61 -10.12
C ILE A 62 -5.97 -12.47 -9.76
N VAL A 63 -4.67 -12.67 -9.99
CA VAL A 63 -3.64 -11.64 -9.73
C VAL A 63 -3.81 -10.44 -10.68
N MET A 64 -4.14 -10.68 -11.96
CA MET A 64 -4.45 -9.60 -12.90
C MET A 64 -5.74 -8.87 -12.54
N ALA A 65 -6.80 -9.56 -12.11
CA ALA A 65 -8.04 -8.90 -11.69
C ALA A 65 -7.84 -7.98 -10.48
N LEU A 66 -7.04 -8.41 -9.49
CA LEU A 66 -6.67 -7.58 -8.34
C LEU A 66 -5.87 -6.34 -8.77
N PHE A 67 -5.00 -6.49 -9.78
CA PHE A 67 -4.16 -5.43 -10.32
C PHE A 67 -4.91 -4.43 -11.22
N LEU A 68 -6.05 -4.85 -11.80
CA LEU A 68 -6.93 -4.00 -12.60
C LEU A 68 -7.91 -3.17 -11.77
N LEU A 69 -8.10 -3.51 -10.49
CA LEU A 69 -8.97 -2.79 -9.55
C LEU A 69 -8.23 -1.75 -8.70
N GLN A 70 -6.91 -1.60 -8.88
CA GLN A 70 -6.09 -0.70 -8.08
C GLN A 70 -6.41 0.77 -8.42
N VAL A 71 -6.95 1.51 -7.44
CA VAL A 71 -7.10 2.97 -7.57
C VAL A 71 -5.71 3.62 -7.55
N PRO A 72 -5.43 4.55 -8.49
CA PRO A 72 -4.15 5.25 -8.51
C PRO A 72 -3.97 6.06 -7.23
N LEU A 73 -2.82 5.93 -6.57
CA LEU A 73 -2.53 6.61 -5.30
C LEU A 73 -2.70 8.14 -5.39
N ARG A 74 -2.39 8.76 -6.54
CA ARG A 74 -2.66 10.18 -6.78
C ARG A 74 -4.12 10.59 -6.59
N SER A 75 -5.07 9.70 -6.92
CA SER A 75 -6.51 9.96 -6.73
C SER A 75 -6.83 9.99 -5.25
N VAL A 76 -6.33 9.01 -4.50
CA VAL A 76 -6.49 8.94 -3.04
C VAL A 76 -5.87 10.18 -2.37
N LEU A 77 -4.69 10.62 -2.81
CA LEU A 77 -4.05 11.82 -2.27
C LEU A 77 -4.83 13.09 -2.60
N SER A 78 -5.37 13.21 -3.82
CA SER A 78 -6.25 14.32 -4.19
C SER A 78 -7.53 14.36 -3.35
N ASP A 79 -8.12 13.20 -3.08
CA ASP A 79 -9.31 13.10 -2.23
C ASP A 79 -9.00 13.51 -0.79
N PHE A 80 -7.81 13.15 -0.29
CA PHE A 80 -7.34 13.56 1.03
C PHE A 80 -7.17 15.08 1.13
N GLU A 81 -6.54 15.71 0.13
CA GLU A 81 -6.40 17.17 0.07
C GLU A 81 -7.76 17.88 0.03
N ALA A 82 -8.72 17.34 -0.75
CA ALA A 82 -10.08 17.86 -0.82
C ALA A 82 -10.78 17.79 0.55
N ILE A 83 -10.65 16.67 1.27
CA ILE A 83 -11.21 16.52 2.61
C ILE A 83 -10.59 17.53 3.59
N LEU A 84 -9.26 17.72 3.56
CA LEU A 84 -8.59 18.70 4.43
C LEU A 84 -9.05 20.13 4.14
N LYS A 85 -9.23 20.49 2.86
CA LYS A 85 -9.74 21.81 2.47
C LYS A 85 -11.16 22.02 2.98
N GLU A 86 -12.05 21.05 2.74
CA GLU A 86 -13.44 21.15 3.18
C GLU A 86 -13.58 21.11 4.71
N GLN A 87 -12.70 20.40 5.42
CA GLN A 87 -12.65 20.43 6.89
C GLN A 87 -12.32 21.83 7.42
N LYS A 88 -11.39 22.53 6.76
CA LYS A 88 -11.06 23.93 7.10
C LYS A 88 -12.28 24.85 6.93
N GLU A 89 -13.03 24.67 5.85
CA GLU A 89 -14.25 25.44 5.58
C GLU A 89 -15.38 25.10 6.56
N ALA A 90 -15.56 23.83 6.89
CA ALA A 90 -16.58 23.38 7.84
C ALA A 90 -16.30 23.88 9.26
N ASN A 91 -15.03 24.01 9.66
CA ASN A 91 -14.66 24.60 10.95
C ASN A 91 -15.07 26.08 11.09
N GLY A 92 -15.29 26.79 9.98
CA GLY A 92 -15.80 28.17 10.00
C GLY A 92 -17.33 28.27 10.07
N CYS A 93 -18.06 27.16 9.98
CA CYS A 93 -19.51 27.15 10.02
C CYS A 93 -20.01 27.30 11.47
N THR A 94 -20.92 28.26 11.69
CA THR A 94 -21.52 28.53 13.01
C THR A 94 -22.93 27.96 13.16
N ASP A 95 -23.57 27.54 12.06
CA ASP A 95 -24.86 26.87 12.13
C ASP A 95 -24.68 25.43 12.60
N LYS A 96 -25.42 25.02 13.64
CA LYS A 96 -25.24 23.72 14.28
C LYS A 96 -25.63 22.57 13.38
N GLN A 97 -26.74 22.68 12.64
CA GLN A 97 -27.26 21.58 11.84
C GLN A 97 -26.39 21.36 10.61
N ASP A 98 -26.01 22.44 9.93
CA ASP A 98 -25.10 22.40 8.80
C ASP A 98 -23.70 21.95 9.22
N TRP A 99 -23.19 22.40 10.38
CA TRP A 99 -21.91 21.95 10.91
C TRP A 99 -21.88 20.44 11.14
N TRP A 100 -22.89 19.88 11.83
CA TRP A 100 -22.98 18.44 12.07
C TRP A 100 -23.07 17.65 10.76
N LEU A 101 -23.93 18.08 9.83
CA LEU A 101 -24.09 17.41 8.54
C LEU A 101 -22.77 17.38 7.75
N ARG A 102 -22.10 18.53 7.63
CA ARG A 102 -20.81 18.64 6.93
C ARG A 102 -19.73 17.81 7.61
N ARG A 103 -19.64 17.85 8.94
CA ARG A 103 -18.64 17.08 9.71
C ARG A 103 -18.86 15.59 9.57
N SER A 104 -20.11 15.11 9.63
CA SER A 104 -20.45 13.70 9.44
C SER A 104 -20.21 13.21 8.01
N GLN A 105 -20.36 14.07 7.01
CA GLN A 105 -20.01 13.73 5.62
C GLN A 105 -18.49 13.64 5.43
N LEU A 106 -17.74 14.56 6.02
CA LEU A 106 -16.26 14.52 6.03
C LEU A 106 -15.74 13.25 6.71
N ASP A 107 -16.33 12.86 7.83
CA ASP A 107 -15.94 11.65 8.55
C ASP A 107 -16.17 10.38 7.69
N ARG A 108 -17.32 10.28 7.03
CA ARG A 108 -17.61 9.19 6.09
C ARG A 108 -16.62 9.12 4.93
N ARG A 109 -16.26 10.27 4.35
CA ARG A 109 -15.27 10.34 3.26
C ARG A 109 -13.88 9.95 3.72
N MET A 110 -13.45 10.44 4.90
CA MET A 110 -12.17 10.07 5.49
C MET A 110 -12.09 8.58 5.76
N LYS A 111 -13.15 7.99 6.32
CA LYS A 111 -13.24 6.53 6.54
C LYS A 111 -13.09 5.75 5.24
N SER A 112 -13.86 6.10 4.21
CA SER A 112 -13.78 5.43 2.90
C SER A 112 -12.40 5.59 2.24
N LEU A 113 -11.75 6.74 2.42
CA LEU A 113 -10.40 7.00 1.94
C LEU A 113 -9.36 6.11 2.62
N ILE A 114 -9.43 5.97 3.95
CA ILE A 114 -8.56 5.08 4.73
C ILE A 114 -8.77 3.63 4.29
N GLU A 115 -10.02 3.18 4.17
CA GLU A 115 -10.36 1.83 3.69
C GLU A 115 -9.77 1.58 2.29
N THR A 116 -9.81 2.57 1.40
CA THR A 116 -9.23 2.48 0.06
C THR A 116 -7.70 2.39 0.11
N LEU A 117 -7.05 3.21 0.93
CA LEU A 117 -5.60 3.17 1.12
C LEU A 117 -5.15 1.82 1.69
N GLU A 118 -5.88 1.26 2.65
CA GLU A 118 -5.56 -0.04 3.23
C GLU A 118 -5.79 -1.20 2.25
N THR A 119 -6.95 -1.23 1.59
CA THR A 119 -7.36 -2.39 0.78
C THR A 119 -6.75 -2.39 -0.62
N GLN A 120 -6.67 -1.23 -1.27
CA GLN A 120 -6.29 -1.14 -2.68
C GLN A 120 -4.84 -0.68 -2.87
N VAL A 121 -4.35 0.25 -2.05
CA VAL A 121 -2.98 0.76 -2.20
C VAL A 121 -1.99 -0.13 -1.46
N LEU A 122 -2.20 -0.35 -0.17
CA LEU A 122 -1.31 -1.15 0.66
C LEU A 122 -1.57 -2.65 0.45
N GLY A 123 -2.83 -3.08 0.47
CA GLY A 123 -3.21 -4.47 0.27
C GLY A 123 -2.44 -5.42 1.19
N CYS A 124 -1.67 -6.34 0.59
CA CYS A 124 -0.80 -7.27 1.33
C CYS A 124 0.39 -6.58 2.04
N TRP A 125 0.77 -5.38 1.64
CA TRP A 125 1.89 -4.63 2.21
C TRP A 125 1.55 -3.93 3.53
N ARG A 126 0.30 -4.02 4.02
CA ARG A 126 -0.09 -3.46 5.34
C ARG A 126 0.81 -3.96 6.47
N GLY A 127 1.26 -5.21 6.41
CA GLY A 127 2.18 -5.78 7.40
C GLY A 127 3.52 -5.06 7.51
N ALA A 128 3.96 -4.35 6.45
CA ALA A 128 5.18 -3.57 6.49
C ALA A 128 5.08 -2.31 7.37
N LEU A 129 3.87 -1.85 7.70
CA LEU A 129 3.64 -0.76 8.65
C LEU A 129 3.73 -1.22 10.10
N LEU A 130 3.61 -2.52 10.35
CA LEU A 130 3.69 -3.06 11.70
C LEU A 130 5.14 -3.08 12.18
N PRO A 131 5.38 -2.85 13.48
CA PRO A 131 6.70 -3.05 14.07
C PRO A 131 7.15 -4.49 13.87
N ALA A 132 8.45 -4.71 13.72
CA ALA A 132 8.98 -6.07 13.60
C ALA A 132 8.55 -6.93 14.82
N PRO A 133 8.07 -8.17 14.61
CA PRO A 133 7.78 -9.06 15.72
C PRO A 133 9.08 -9.36 16.50
N PRO A 134 8.99 -9.72 17.78
CA PRO A 134 10.15 -10.21 18.52
C PRO A 134 10.80 -11.39 17.78
N GLN A 135 12.08 -11.25 17.44
CA GLN A 135 12.85 -12.22 16.65
C GLN A 135 12.71 -13.70 17.06
N PRO A 136 12.68 -14.09 18.37
CA PRO A 136 12.60 -15.51 18.71
C PRO A 136 11.31 -16.20 18.25
N ALA A 137 10.20 -15.47 18.12
CA ALA A 137 8.95 -16.05 17.59
C ALA A 137 8.99 -16.19 16.06
N LEU A 138 9.70 -15.28 15.39
CA LEU A 138 9.85 -15.30 13.93
C LEU A 138 10.79 -16.42 13.50
N ASP A 139 11.90 -16.63 14.22
CA ASP A 139 12.87 -17.68 13.91
C ASP A 139 12.26 -19.09 14.02
N GLU A 140 11.40 -19.33 15.02
CA GLU A 140 10.66 -20.59 15.16
C GLU A 140 9.65 -20.81 14.02
N GLU A 141 8.86 -19.78 13.65
CA GLU A 141 7.93 -19.87 12.51
C GLU A 141 8.67 -20.07 11.19
N VAL A 142 9.78 -19.36 10.98
CA VAL A 142 10.62 -19.52 9.78
C VAL A 142 11.19 -20.94 9.74
N ALA A 143 11.68 -21.47 10.86
CA ALA A 143 12.19 -22.85 10.92
C ALA A 143 11.12 -23.90 10.60
N LEU A 144 9.86 -23.68 11.00
CA LEU A 144 8.72 -24.54 10.66
C LEU A 144 8.29 -24.43 9.20
N LEU A 145 8.35 -23.23 8.61
CA LEU A 145 7.96 -22.97 7.23
C LEU A 145 9.04 -23.33 6.22
N HIS A 146 10.31 -23.33 6.62
CA HIS A 146 11.45 -23.64 5.77
C HIS A 146 11.34 -24.99 5.02
N PRO A 147 10.99 -26.13 5.66
CA PRO A 147 10.82 -27.39 4.94
C PRO A 147 9.66 -27.36 3.94
N GLU A 148 8.55 -26.68 4.25
CA GLU A 148 7.40 -26.58 3.35
C GLU A 148 7.69 -25.68 2.14
N LEU A 149 8.42 -24.59 2.34
CA LEU A 149 8.91 -23.74 1.25
C LEU A 149 9.87 -24.49 0.33
N GLY A 150 10.75 -25.34 0.90
CA GLY A 150 11.64 -26.21 0.13
C GLY A 150 10.88 -27.19 -0.77
N ARG A 151 9.75 -27.74 -0.30
CA ARG A 151 8.86 -28.60 -1.12
C ARG A 151 8.20 -27.85 -2.28
N CYS A 152 8.02 -26.54 -2.14
CA CYS A 152 7.51 -25.64 -3.18
C CYS A 152 8.61 -25.10 -4.11
N GLY A 153 9.85 -25.58 -4.01
CA GLY A 153 10.96 -25.18 -4.86
C GLY A 153 11.59 -23.83 -4.50
N TRP A 154 11.24 -23.25 -3.34
CA TRP A 154 11.96 -22.10 -2.80
C TRP A 154 13.27 -22.59 -2.18
N SER A 155 14.37 -22.33 -2.87
CA SER A 155 15.73 -22.44 -2.31
C SER A 155 16.24 -21.04 -2.03
N HIS A 156 16.69 -20.81 -0.79
CA HIS A 156 17.30 -19.55 -0.36
C HIS A 156 18.46 -19.17 -1.31
N PRO A 157 18.67 -17.89 -1.69
CA PRO A 157 19.89 -17.48 -2.37
C PRO A 157 21.12 -17.62 -1.47
#